data_AF-A0A8T3R6C9-F1
#
_entry.id   AF-A0A8T3R6C9-F1
#
_cell.length_a   1.000
_cell.length_b   1.000
_cell.length_c   1.000
_cell.angle_alpha   90.00
_cell.angle_beta   90.00
_cell.angle_gamma   90.00
#
_symmetry.space_group_name_H-M   'P 1'
#
loop_
_entity.id
_entity.type
_entity.pdbx_description
1 polymer ?
#
loop_
_entity_poly.entity_id
_entity_poly.type
_entity_poly.pdbx_seq_one_letter_code
_entity_poly.pdbx_strand_id
1 'polypeptide(L)'
;SVHELGAASSRDIHQLVTSSMHGGSSLYALDEDALVAAKPDLILTQELCRVCAVSYREVNDAVRAMEADITVVSLEPTSIEGILNTIATVGAMTEAEDAAVDLVESLRERLSSVEKRVQSRRDAGGGSPRAVGLEWLDPPFATGHWVPEQIRRAGGWEVLGSDGERSVETTWDAVIEVDPEMLLLMPCGFHLPETLHEWANTPRPAGYEELAAVRHGRMFALDGSSYFSRPGPRVIDGIELLAEIFDPEAFVDVAPAGSWTPVDG
;
A
#
# COMPACT_ATOMS: atom_id res chain seq x y z
N SER A 1 -21.76 -13.02 0.25
CA SER A 1 -21.10 -13.28 1.55
C SER A 1 -19.60 -13.07 1.38
N VAL A 2 -18.85 -12.66 2.41
CA VAL A 2 -17.37 -12.46 2.32
C VAL A 2 -16.65 -13.71 1.76
N HIS A 3 -17.28 -14.88 1.88
CA HIS A 3 -16.83 -16.15 1.30
C HIS A 3 -16.89 -16.25 -0.24
N GLU A 4 -17.56 -15.34 -0.96
CA GLU A 4 -17.62 -15.32 -2.43
C GLU A 4 -16.49 -14.49 -3.08
N LEU A 5 -15.67 -13.79 -2.28
CA LEU A 5 -14.65 -12.86 -2.79
C LEU A 5 -13.33 -13.54 -3.17
N GLY A 6 -13.10 -14.79 -2.77
CA GLY A 6 -11.84 -15.50 -3.02
C GLY A 6 -11.51 -15.76 -4.50
N ALA A 7 -12.49 -15.58 -5.40
CA ALA A 7 -12.33 -15.71 -6.85
C ALA A 7 -12.98 -14.55 -7.63
N ALA A 8 -13.35 -13.46 -6.94
CA ALA A 8 -13.98 -12.31 -7.56
C ALA A 8 -12.92 -11.43 -8.24
N SER A 9 -13.22 -10.89 -9.42
CA SER A 9 -12.32 -9.94 -10.10
C SER A 9 -12.23 -8.62 -9.32
N SER A 10 -11.20 -7.82 -9.58
CA SER A 10 -11.08 -6.50 -8.96
C SER A 10 -12.30 -5.62 -9.28
N ARG A 11 -12.91 -5.80 -10.46
CA ARG A 11 -14.16 -5.12 -10.86
C ARG A 11 -15.36 -5.56 -10.02
N ASP A 12 -15.52 -6.86 -9.79
CA ASP A 12 -16.64 -7.40 -8.98
C ASP A 12 -16.52 -6.93 -7.53
N ILE A 13 -15.31 -6.99 -6.97
CA ILE A 13 -14.99 -6.49 -5.63
C ILE A 13 -15.29 -4.98 -5.56
N HIS A 14 -14.83 -4.20 -6.55
CA HIS A 14 -15.09 -2.76 -6.59
C HIS A 14 -16.60 -2.45 -6.61
N GLN A 15 -17.39 -3.16 -7.43
CA GLN A 15 -18.84 -2.98 -7.46
C GLN A 15 -19.51 -3.32 -6.12
N LEU A 16 -19.08 -4.40 -5.47
CA LEU A 16 -19.58 -4.78 -4.15
C LEU A 16 -19.25 -3.72 -3.09
N VAL A 17 -18.00 -3.24 -3.06
CA VAL A 17 -17.53 -2.22 -2.13
C VAL A 17 -18.31 -0.92 -2.34
N THR A 18 -18.38 -0.44 -3.58
CA THR A 18 -19.06 0.81 -3.93
C THR A 18 -20.56 0.74 -3.60
N SER A 19 -21.23 -0.38 -3.90
CA SER A 19 -22.66 -0.55 -3.57
C SER A 19 -22.92 -0.57 -2.06
N SER A 20 -22.05 -1.21 -1.28
CA SER A 20 -22.16 -1.28 0.19
C SER A 20 -21.92 0.10 0.84
N MET A 21 -20.95 0.85 0.33
CA MET A 21 -20.64 2.21 0.79
C MET A 21 -21.80 3.18 0.53
N HIS A 22 -22.49 3.09 -0.62
CA HIS A 22 -23.67 3.90 -0.92
C HIS A 22 -24.87 3.53 -0.03
N GLY A 23 -24.96 2.27 0.41
CA GLY A 23 -25.98 1.79 1.34
C GLY A 23 -25.77 2.26 2.79
N GLY A 24 -24.62 2.87 3.12
CA GLY A 24 -24.27 3.28 4.48
C GLY A 24 -23.95 2.11 5.42
N SER A 25 -23.79 0.89 4.89
CA SER A 25 -23.41 -0.30 5.65
C SER A 25 -21.89 -0.45 5.66
N SER A 26 -21.29 -0.65 6.84
CA SER A 26 -19.89 -1.07 6.94
C SER A 26 -19.70 -2.42 6.26
N LEU A 27 -18.60 -2.58 5.52
CA LEU A 27 -18.21 -3.86 4.91
C LEU A 27 -17.78 -4.89 5.95
N TYR A 28 -17.40 -4.42 7.13
CA TYR A 28 -16.91 -5.21 8.24
C TYR A 28 -17.83 -5.04 9.44
N ALA A 29 -18.23 -6.16 10.04
CA ALA A 29 -18.91 -6.14 11.33
C ALA A 29 -17.88 -6.32 12.44
N LEU A 30 -18.06 -5.59 13.53
CA LEU A 30 -17.30 -5.82 14.76
C LEU A 30 -17.89 -7.03 15.49
N ASP A 31 -17.04 -8.00 15.83
CA ASP A 31 -17.42 -9.08 16.73
C ASP A 31 -17.36 -8.59 18.17
N GLU A 32 -18.50 -8.08 18.67
CA GLU A 32 -18.61 -7.50 20.02
C GLU A 32 -18.35 -8.54 21.12
N ASP A 33 -18.80 -9.78 20.94
CA ASP A 33 -18.56 -10.85 21.92
C ASP A 33 -17.06 -11.16 22.03
N ALA A 34 -16.36 -11.22 20.89
CA ALA A 34 -14.92 -11.38 20.87
C ALA A 34 -14.19 -10.16 21.49
N LEU A 35 -14.66 -8.95 21.22
CA LEU A 35 -14.09 -7.73 21.79
C LEU A 35 -14.23 -7.70 23.31
N VAL A 36 -15.41 -8.05 23.83
CA VAL A 36 -15.67 -8.17 25.28
C VAL A 36 -14.81 -9.26 25.90
N ALA A 37 -14.70 -10.42 25.24
CA ALA A 37 -13.89 -11.53 25.73
C ALA A 37 -12.40 -11.19 25.78
N ALA A 38 -11.90 -10.37 24.85
CA ALA A 38 -10.51 -9.94 24.80
C ALA A 38 -10.11 -9.01 25.96
N LYS A 39 -11.08 -8.30 26.56
CA LYS A 39 -10.87 -7.34 27.67
C LYS A 39 -9.72 -6.36 27.38
N PRO A 40 -9.74 -5.64 26.25
CA PRO A 40 -8.66 -4.72 25.91
C PRO A 40 -8.67 -3.51 26.86
N ASP A 41 -7.50 -3.01 27.18
CA ASP A 41 -7.26 -1.68 27.79
C ASP A 41 -6.87 -0.64 26.72
N LEU A 42 -6.34 -1.10 25.58
CA LEU A 42 -5.99 -0.31 24.41
C LEU A 42 -6.53 -0.96 23.12
N ILE A 43 -7.20 -0.15 22.28
CA ILE A 43 -7.62 -0.53 20.93
C ILE A 43 -6.97 0.41 19.93
N LEU A 44 -6.20 -0.17 19.01
CA LEU A 44 -5.67 0.54 17.84
C LEU A 44 -6.59 0.30 16.65
N THR A 45 -6.99 1.38 15.96
CA THR A 45 -7.83 1.34 14.77
C THR A 45 -7.35 2.38 13.74
N GLN A 46 -8.09 2.56 12.65
CA GLN A 46 -7.78 3.52 11.59
C GLN A 46 -9.04 4.02 10.86
N GLU A 47 -8.95 5.19 10.23
CA GLU A 47 -9.92 5.66 9.22
C GLU A 47 -9.27 6.04 7.86
N LEU A 48 -8.01 5.65 7.61
CA LEU A 48 -7.30 5.94 6.35
C LEU A 48 -8.10 5.50 5.13
N CYS A 49 -8.57 4.25 5.18
CA CYS A 49 -9.43 3.67 4.16
C CYS A 49 -10.76 3.25 4.79
N ARG A 50 -11.84 3.91 4.39
CA ARG A 50 -13.22 3.59 4.83
C ARG A 50 -13.69 2.20 4.39
N VAL A 51 -12.96 1.57 3.49
CA VAL A 51 -13.24 0.22 3.01
C VAL A 51 -12.55 -0.80 3.91
N CYS A 52 -11.29 -0.59 4.31
CA CYS A 52 -10.41 -1.64 4.83
C CYS A 52 -10.43 -1.81 6.36
N ALA A 53 -11.28 -1.09 7.09
CA ALA A 53 -11.41 -1.20 8.54
C ALA A 53 -12.84 -0.92 9.00
N VAL A 54 -13.17 -1.45 10.18
CA VAL A 54 -14.37 -1.03 10.94
C VAL A 54 -14.23 0.45 11.28
N SER A 55 -15.31 1.22 11.16
CA SER A 55 -15.23 2.67 11.38
C SER A 55 -14.87 3.01 12.83
N TYR A 56 -14.15 4.11 13.04
CA TYR A 56 -13.80 4.58 14.40
C TYR A 56 -15.06 4.84 15.24
N ARG A 57 -16.16 5.24 14.59
CA ARG A 57 -17.46 5.41 15.25
C ARG A 57 -18.00 4.10 15.82
N GLU A 58 -18.06 3.04 15.00
CA GLU A 58 -18.56 1.73 15.43
C GLU A 58 -17.72 1.15 16.58
N VAL A 59 -16.38 1.28 16.50
CA VAL A 59 -15.49 0.86 17.59
C VAL A 59 -15.79 1.63 18.88
N ASN A 60 -15.96 2.95 18.81
CA ASN A 60 -16.28 3.76 20.00
C ASN A 60 -17.65 3.45 20.59
N ASP A 61 -18.66 3.21 19.75
CA ASP A 61 -20.01 2.89 20.21
C ASP A 61 -20.02 1.53 20.93
N ALA A 62 -19.29 0.53 20.41
CA ALA A 62 -19.11 -0.75 21.08
C ALA A 62 -18.36 -0.61 22.42
N VAL A 63 -17.25 0.13 22.44
CA VAL A 63 -16.48 0.38 23.67
C VAL A 63 -17.31 1.09 24.75
N ARG A 64 -18.13 2.07 24.36
CA ARG A 64 -19.05 2.76 25.30
C ARG A 64 -20.05 1.81 25.95
N ALA A 65 -20.49 0.78 25.24
CA ALA A 65 -21.41 -0.22 25.76
C ALA A 65 -20.76 -1.18 26.78
N MET A 66 -19.42 -1.28 26.80
CA MET A 66 -18.67 -2.20 27.67
C MET A 66 -18.47 -1.69 29.10
N GLU A 67 -18.80 -0.42 29.39
CA GLU A 67 -18.60 0.23 30.71
C GLU A 67 -17.18 0.03 31.30
N ALA A 68 -16.17 -0.04 30.42
CA ALA A 68 -14.77 -0.26 30.78
C ALA A 68 -13.89 0.94 30.41
N ASP A 69 -12.80 1.14 31.14
CA ASP A 69 -11.81 2.17 30.85
C ASP A 69 -10.87 1.67 29.73
N ILE A 70 -11.30 1.87 28.49
CA ILE A 70 -10.60 1.42 27.29
C ILE A 70 -10.16 2.65 26.49
N THR A 71 -8.87 2.74 26.21
CA THR A 71 -8.33 3.78 25.34
C THR A 71 -8.46 3.34 23.88
N VAL A 72 -9.13 4.15 23.06
CA VAL A 72 -9.25 3.89 21.61
C VAL A 72 -8.42 4.93 20.85
N VAL A 73 -7.51 4.48 19.99
CA VAL A 73 -6.65 5.34 19.19
C VAL A 73 -6.77 5.01 17.71
N SER A 74 -7.14 6.01 16.91
CA SER A 74 -7.08 5.94 15.45
C SER A 74 -5.70 6.39 14.97
N LEU A 75 -4.99 5.52 14.25
CA LEU A 75 -3.68 5.80 13.67
C LEU A 75 -3.84 5.97 12.16
N GLU A 76 -3.59 7.19 11.66
CA GLU A 76 -3.85 7.55 10.27
C GLU A 76 -2.65 8.23 9.59
N PRO A 77 -1.48 7.57 9.53
CA PRO A 77 -0.33 8.16 8.88
C PRO A 77 -0.49 8.18 7.35
N THR A 78 -0.12 9.30 6.74
CA THR A 78 -0.18 9.50 5.28
C THR A 78 1.21 9.58 4.64
N SER A 79 2.28 9.46 5.42
CA SER A 79 3.68 9.53 4.96
C SER A 79 4.55 8.51 5.67
N ILE A 80 5.74 8.23 5.13
CA ILE A 80 6.72 7.33 5.75
C ILE A 80 7.11 7.83 7.14
N GLU A 81 7.36 9.13 7.29
CA GLU A 81 7.65 9.72 8.59
C GLU A 81 6.46 9.62 9.55
N GLY A 82 5.23 9.78 9.05
CA GLY A 82 4.01 9.53 9.81
C GLY A 82 3.96 8.10 10.37
N ILE A 83 4.30 7.11 9.55
CA ILE A 83 4.35 5.70 9.96
C ILE A 83 5.41 5.45 11.03
N LEU A 84 6.60 6.04 10.89
CA LEU A 84 7.64 5.91 11.92
C LEU A 84 7.19 6.53 13.25
N ASN A 85 6.47 7.65 13.19
CA ASN A 85 5.91 8.28 14.37
C ASN A 85 4.77 7.46 15.01
N THR A 86 3.96 6.74 14.22
CA THR A 86 2.95 5.85 14.81
C THR A 86 3.57 4.66 15.53
N ILE A 87 4.71 4.14 15.07
CA ILE A 87 5.47 3.10 15.79
C ILE A 87 5.90 3.61 17.16
N ALA A 88 6.46 4.83 17.23
CA ALA A 88 6.85 5.45 18.50
C ALA A 88 5.65 5.70 19.42
N THR A 89 4.53 6.20 18.87
CA THR A 89 3.28 6.40 19.64
C THR A 89 2.78 5.08 20.22
N VAL A 90 2.73 4.00 19.43
CA VAL A 90 2.31 2.68 19.91
C VAL A 90 3.25 2.19 21.00
N GLY A 91 4.56 2.31 20.82
CA GLY A 91 5.55 1.95 21.84
C GLY A 91 5.31 2.65 23.17
N ALA A 92 5.06 3.96 23.17
CA ALA A 92 4.76 4.73 24.39
C ALA A 92 3.43 4.32 25.04
N MET A 93 2.44 3.90 24.25
CA MET A 93 1.15 3.45 24.77
C MET A 93 1.18 2.02 25.33
N THR A 94 2.17 1.21 24.93
CA THR A 94 2.30 -0.19 25.34
C THR A 94 3.51 -0.44 26.24
N GLU A 95 4.09 0.61 26.84
CA GLU A 95 5.29 0.52 27.69
C GLU A 95 6.47 -0.21 27.02
N ALA A 96 6.62 0.00 25.71
CA ALA A 96 7.60 -0.62 24.83
C ALA A 96 8.44 0.44 24.09
N GLU A 97 8.72 1.56 24.74
CA GLU A 97 9.44 2.70 24.17
C GLU A 97 10.81 2.33 23.62
N ASP A 98 11.61 1.60 24.40
CA ASP A 98 12.97 1.19 24.00
C ASP A 98 12.91 0.34 22.71
N ALA A 99 11.99 -0.62 22.64
CA ALA A 99 11.81 -1.47 21.45
C ALA A 99 11.32 -0.67 20.23
N ALA A 100 10.46 0.33 20.44
CA ALA A 100 9.99 1.20 19.38
C ALA A 100 11.11 2.13 18.85
N VAL A 101 11.94 2.66 19.74
CA VAL A 101 13.12 3.46 19.37
C VAL A 101 14.09 2.63 18.55
N ASP A 102 14.50 1.46 19.05
CA ASP A 102 15.40 0.55 18.35
C ASP A 102 14.87 0.19 16.95
N LEU A 103 13.57 -0.10 16.84
CA LEU A 103 12.93 -0.40 15.57
C LEU A 103 12.97 0.80 14.62
N VAL A 104 12.56 1.99 15.07
CA VAL A 104 12.56 3.20 14.24
C VAL A 104 13.97 3.56 13.78
N GLU A 105 14.98 3.46 14.64
CA GLU A 105 16.37 3.68 14.27
C GLU A 105 16.82 2.71 13.17
N SER A 106 16.55 1.42 13.33
CA SER A 106 16.89 0.41 12.31
C SER A 106 16.21 0.67 10.96
N LEU A 107 14.94 1.11 10.97
CA LEU A 107 14.18 1.44 9.75
C LEU A 107 14.75 2.69 9.06
N ARG A 108 15.16 3.70 9.84
CA ARG A 108 15.81 4.92 9.30
C ARG A 108 17.18 4.61 8.70
N GLU A 109 17.96 3.73 9.32
CA GLU A 109 19.25 3.30 8.80
C GLU A 109 19.11 2.58 7.46
N ARG A 110 18.16 1.64 7.36
CA ARG A 110 17.82 0.95 6.10
C ARG A 110 17.40 1.93 5.02
N LEU A 111 16.48 2.85 5.33
CA LEU A 111 16.04 3.88 4.40
C LEU A 111 17.20 4.76 3.93
N SER A 112 18.06 5.21 4.85
CA SER A 112 19.24 6.01 4.51
C SER A 112 20.22 5.27 3.60
N SER A 113 20.38 3.95 3.78
CA SER A 113 21.20 3.11 2.91
C SER A 113 20.67 3.10 1.47
N VAL A 114 19.36 2.95 1.29
CA VAL A 114 18.72 3.02 -0.04
C VAL A 114 18.92 4.40 -0.66
N GLU A 115 18.60 5.46 0.07
CA GLU A 115 18.68 6.84 -0.43
C GLU A 115 20.09 7.23 -0.86
N LYS A 116 21.13 6.78 -0.14
CA LYS A 116 22.54 7.01 -0.52
C LYS A 116 22.89 6.35 -1.84
N ARG A 117 22.42 5.12 -2.09
CA ARG A 117 22.67 4.39 -3.35
C ARG A 117 21.90 5.05 -4.50
N VAL A 118 20.64 5.41 -4.30
CA VAL A 118 19.84 6.18 -5.26
C VAL A 118 20.51 7.51 -5.60
N GLN A 119 21.03 8.22 -4.60
CA GLN A 119 21.76 9.47 -4.83
C GLN A 119 23.05 9.23 -5.62
N SER A 120 23.81 8.19 -5.30
CA SER A 120 25.03 7.83 -6.03
C SER A 120 24.75 7.55 -7.51
N ARG A 121 23.64 6.86 -7.81
CA ARG A 121 23.16 6.63 -9.19
C ARG A 121 22.86 7.95 -9.91
N ARG A 122 22.16 8.88 -9.24
CA ARG A 122 21.85 10.22 -9.78
C ARG A 122 23.10 11.04 -10.04
N ASP A 123 24.05 11.02 -9.12
CA ASP A 123 25.35 11.72 -9.24
C ASP A 123 26.18 11.16 -10.41
N ALA A 124 26.03 9.86 -10.71
CA ALA A 124 26.61 9.20 -11.88
C ALA A 124 25.85 9.46 -13.20
N GLY A 125 24.78 10.27 -13.16
CA GLY A 125 23.97 10.63 -14.34
C GLY A 125 22.79 9.70 -14.62
N GLY A 126 22.48 8.75 -13.73
CA GLY A 126 21.30 7.90 -13.85
C GLY A 126 20.00 8.65 -13.58
N GLY A 127 19.03 8.53 -14.49
CA GLY A 127 17.71 9.15 -14.37
C GLY A 127 16.80 8.46 -13.36
N SER A 128 15.69 9.12 -13.01
CA SER A 128 14.58 8.49 -12.27
C SER A 128 13.54 8.01 -13.30
N PRO A 129 13.31 6.69 -13.46
CA PRO A 129 12.33 6.21 -14.42
C PRO A 129 10.93 6.71 -14.06
N ARG A 130 10.18 7.15 -15.07
CA ARG A 130 8.78 7.55 -14.90
C ARG A 130 7.95 6.30 -14.61
N ALA A 131 7.45 6.18 -13.39
CA ALA A 131 6.70 5.02 -12.94
C ALA A 131 5.25 5.41 -12.68
N VAL A 132 4.32 4.47 -12.90
CA VAL A 132 2.96 4.55 -12.37
C VAL A 132 2.76 3.33 -11.48
N GLY A 133 2.35 3.56 -10.23
CA GLY A 133 1.83 2.51 -9.37
C GLY A 133 0.31 2.43 -9.48
N LEU A 134 -0.22 1.20 -9.48
CA LEU A 134 -1.66 0.97 -9.46
C LEU A 134 -2.04 0.18 -8.20
N GLU A 135 -2.82 0.81 -7.32
CA GLU A 135 -3.35 0.22 -6.08
C GLU A 135 -4.65 -0.58 -6.31
N TRP A 136 -5.19 -0.52 -7.52
CA TRP A 136 -6.29 -1.36 -8.02
C TRP A 136 -6.20 -1.42 -9.53
N LEU A 137 -6.71 -2.48 -10.16
CA LEU A 137 -6.51 -2.73 -11.60
C LEU A 137 -7.74 -2.46 -12.46
N ASP A 138 -8.94 -2.69 -11.92
CA ASP A 138 -10.20 -2.44 -12.63
C ASP A 138 -11.33 -1.97 -11.70
N PRO A 139 -11.79 -0.71 -11.80
CA PRO A 139 -11.11 0.39 -12.50
C PRO A 139 -9.73 0.67 -11.86
N PRO A 140 -8.75 1.22 -12.58
CA PRO A 140 -7.44 1.46 -12.00
C PRO A 140 -7.51 2.52 -10.89
N PHE A 141 -6.70 2.38 -9.84
CA PHE A 141 -6.53 3.39 -8.80
C PHE A 141 -5.10 3.90 -8.79
N ALA A 142 -4.92 5.22 -8.85
CA ALA A 142 -3.63 5.87 -8.71
C ALA A 142 -3.16 5.82 -7.24
N THR A 143 -1.86 5.71 -7.04
CA THR A 143 -1.29 5.58 -5.69
C THR A 143 -1.48 6.83 -4.83
N GLY A 144 -1.60 6.62 -3.52
CA GLY A 144 -1.73 7.69 -2.54
C GLY A 144 -0.99 7.40 -1.24
N HIS A 145 -1.24 8.23 -0.23
CA HIS A 145 -0.65 8.17 1.09
C HIS A 145 0.88 8.15 0.98
N TRP A 146 1.53 7.14 1.57
CA TRP A 146 2.98 7.00 1.55
C TRP A 146 3.51 6.31 0.28
N VAL A 147 2.65 5.75 -0.59
CA VAL A 147 3.10 4.93 -1.73
C VAL A 147 3.82 5.75 -2.82
N PRO A 148 3.32 6.93 -3.25
CA PRO A 148 4.09 7.84 -4.10
C PRO A 148 5.47 8.20 -3.51
N GLU A 149 5.52 8.43 -2.19
CA GLU A 149 6.76 8.69 -1.47
C GLU A 149 7.71 7.47 -1.51
N GLN A 150 7.20 6.24 -1.36
CA GLN A 150 8.00 5.01 -1.53
C GLN A 150 8.65 4.95 -2.91
N ILE A 151 7.87 5.18 -3.98
CA ILE A 151 8.35 5.17 -5.37
C ILE A 151 9.48 6.17 -5.55
N ARG A 152 9.29 7.41 -5.07
CA ARG A 152 10.33 8.44 -5.20
C ARG A 152 11.59 8.15 -4.39
N ARG A 153 11.45 7.66 -3.15
CA ARG A 153 12.59 7.34 -2.26
C ARG A 153 13.39 6.14 -2.77
N ALA A 154 12.73 5.20 -3.44
CA ALA A 154 13.37 4.10 -4.17
C ALA A 154 14.09 4.53 -5.45
N GLY A 155 13.92 5.78 -5.91
CA GLY A 155 14.59 6.33 -7.08
C GLY A 155 13.75 6.40 -8.35
N GLY A 156 12.46 6.06 -8.29
CA GLY A 156 11.51 6.29 -9.37
C GLY A 156 10.99 7.74 -9.39
N TRP A 157 10.18 8.05 -10.39
CA TRP A 157 9.36 9.26 -10.46
C TRP A 157 7.91 8.83 -10.67
N GLU A 158 7.10 8.88 -9.61
CA GLU A 158 5.65 8.71 -9.73
C GLU A 158 5.03 9.91 -10.48
N VAL A 159 4.36 9.63 -11.59
CA VAL A 159 3.76 10.60 -12.52
C VAL A 159 2.23 10.69 -12.46
N LEU A 160 1.56 9.84 -11.68
CA LEU A 160 0.08 9.82 -11.61
C LEU A 160 -0.48 9.99 -10.18
N GLY A 161 0.07 9.29 -9.20
CA GLY A 161 -0.32 9.37 -7.79
C GLY A 161 0.08 10.69 -7.10
N SER A 162 -0.41 10.87 -5.88
CA SER A 162 -0.22 12.10 -5.09
C SER A 162 0.24 11.82 -3.66
N ASP A 163 1.44 12.29 -3.30
CA ASP A 163 2.03 12.15 -1.96
C ASP A 163 1.06 12.63 -0.87
N GLY A 164 0.82 11.80 0.16
CA GLY A 164 0.04 12.17 1.34
C GLY A 164 -1.48 12.25 1.15
N GLU A 165 -1.96 12.26 -0.09
CA GLU A 165 -3.38 12.29 -0.42
C GLU A 165 -3.97 10.88 -0.52
N ARG A 166 -5.29 10.73 -0.45
CA ARG A 166 -5.89 9.40 -0.64
C ARG A 166 -5.62 8.88 -2.04
N SER A 167 -5.49 7.56 -2.15
CA SER A 167 -5.54 6.85 -3.42
C SER A 167 -6.89 7.12 -4.09
N VAL A 168 -6.88 7.40 -5.39
CA VAL A 168 -8.07 7.81 -6.15
C VAL A 168 -8.30 6.90 -7.33
N GLU A 169 -9.58 6.65 -7.62
CA GLU A 169 -9.97 6.02 -8.89
C GLU A 169 -9.48 6.89 -10.05
N THR A 170 -8.87 6.24 -11.03
CA THR A 170 -8.36 6.84 -12.26
C THR A 170 -8.84 6.02 -13.46
N THR A 171 -8.33 6.33 -14.66
CA THR A 171 -8.64 5.61 -15.88
C THR A 171 -7.38 5.10 -16.54
N TRP A 172 -7.51 4.03 -17.31
CA TRP A 172 -6.42 3.57 -18.18
C TRP A 172 -6.06 4.61 -19.24
N ASP A 173 -7.02 5.44 -19.69
CA ASP A 173 -6.72 6.56 -20.58
C ASP A 173 -5.75 7.56 -19.93
N ALA A 174 -5.90 7.84 -18.63
CA ALA A 174 -4.95 8.68 -17.89
C ALA A 174 -3.57 8.01 -17.76
N VAL A 175 -3.53 6.68 -17.56
CA VAL A 175 -2.26 5.91 -17.56
C VAL A 175 -1.59 5.97 -18.94
N ILE A 176 -2.36 5.87 -20.02
CA ILE A 176 -1.87 5.97 -21.40
C ILE A 176 -1.37 7.39 -21.70
N GLU A 177 -2.10 8.42 -21.26
CA GLU A 177 -1.72 9.83 -21.47
C GLU A 177 -0.37 10.17 -20.81
N VAL A 178 -0.12 9.64 -19.62
CA VAL A 178 1.18 9.84 -18.96
C VAL A 178 2.29 8.94 -19.50
N ASP A 179 1.99 7.89 -20.27
CA ASP A 179 2.96 6.98 -20.91
C ASP A 179 4.16 6.61 -20.00
N PRO A 180 3.95 5.84 -18.92
CA PRO A 180 5.01 5.53 -17.98
C PRO A 180 6.07 4.63 -18.59
N GLU A 181 7.32 4.83 -18.15
CA GLU A 181 8.44 3.95 -18.46
C GLU A 181 8.36 2.60 -17.74
N MET A 182 7.70 2.56 -16.59
CA MET A 182 7.50 1.38 -15.76
C MET A 182 6.08 1.37 -15.17
N LEU A 183 5.42 0.20 -15.21
CA LEU A 183 4.11 0.02 -14.59
C LEU A 183 4.21 -0.98 -13.42
N LEU A 184 3.80 -0.54 -12.24
CA LEU A 184 3.90 -1.30 -10.99
C LEU A 184 2.49 -1.69 -10.52
N LEU A 185 2.16 -2.96 -10.62
CA LEU A 185 0.86 -3.51 -10.26
C LEU A 185 0.90 -3.94 -8.79
N MET A 186 0.26 -3.18 -7.90
CA MET A 186 0.29 -3.40 -6.44
C MET A 186 -1.11 -3.33 -5.82
N PRO A 187 -2.09 -4.12 -6.31
CA PRO A 187 -3.46 -4.05 -5.85
C PRO A 187 -3.59 -4.26 -4.34
N CYS A 188 -4.34 -3.38 -3.69
CA CYS A 188 -4.51 -3.39 -2.25
C CYS A 188 -5.18 -4.69 -1.77
N GLY A 189 -4.62 -5.33 -0.75
CA GLY A 189 -5.16 -6.57 -0.20
C GLY A 189 -4.81 -7.84 -0.99
N PHE A 190 -4.09 -7.72 -2.12
CA PHE A 190 -3.61 -8.88 -2.89
C PHE A 190 -2.14 -9.18 -2.57
N HIS A 191 -1.83 -10.45 -2.36
CA HIS A 191 -0.43 -10.91 -2.40
C HIS A 191 -0.02 -11.18 -3.85
N LEU A 192 1.26 -11.48 -4.07
CA LEU A 192 1.79 -11.62 -5.43
C LEU A 192 1.00 -12.60 -6.33
N PRO A 193 0.58 -13.80 -5.87
CA PRO A 193 -0.22 -14.71 -6.68
C PRO A 193 -1.57 -14.13 -7.09
N GLU A 194 -2.25 -13.41 -6.20
CA GLU A 194 -3.52 -12.75 -6.48
C GLU A 194 -3.33 -11.58 -7.46
N THR A 195 -2.25 -10.80 -7.32
CA THR A 195 -1.89 -9.75 -8.30
C THR A 195 -1.70 -10.33 -9.70
N LEU A 196 -1.00 -11.46 -9.82
CA LEU A 196 -0.78 -12.14 -11.10
C LEU A 196 -2.09 -12.68 -11.68
N HIS A 197 -2.92 -13.30 -10.85
CA HIS A 197 -4.21 -13.82 -11.26
C HIS A 197 -5.13 -12.69 -11.75
N GLU A 198 -5.22 -11.59 -11.00
CA GLU A 198 -6.01 -10.44 -11.40
C GLU A 198 -5.48 -9.83 -12.69
N TRP A 199 -4.16 -9.62 -12.78
CA TRP A 199 -3.52 -9.05 -13.96
C TRP A 199 -3.85 -9.82 -15.24
N ALA A 200 -3.86 -11.16 -15.18
CA ALA A 200 -4.21 -12.01 -16.31
C ALA A 200 -5.66 -11.87 -16.79
N ASN A 201 -6.56 -11.41 -15.91
CA ASN A 201 -7.99 -11.24 -16.19
C ASN A 201 -8.41 -9.77 -16.40
N THR A 202 -7.55 -8.82 -16.02
CA THR A 202 -7.82 -7.38 -16.21
C THR A 202 -7.91 -7.05 -17.71
N PRO A 203 -9.00 -6.43 -18.18
CA PRO A 203 -9.13 -6.03 -19.59
C PRO A 203 -8.06 -5.01 -20.01
N ARG A 204 -7.52 -5.16 -21.22
CA ARG A 204 -6.60 -4.18 -21.83
C ARG A 204 -7.38 -3.22 -22.75
N PRO A 205 -7.33 -1.91 -22.51
CA PRO A 205 -7.97 -0.93 -23.39
C PRO A 205 -7.15 -0.69 -24.67
N ALA A 206 -7.77 -0.03 -25.64
CA ALA A 206 -7.06 0.41 -26.84
C ALA A 206 -5.92 1.38 -26.47
N GLY A 207 -4.78 1.29 -27.15
CA GLY A 207 -3.58 2.11 -26.87
C GLY A 207 -2.69 1.54 -25.76
N TYR A 208 -3.15 0.54 -25.00
CA TYR A 208 -2.35 -0.09 -23.94
C TYR A 208 -1.04 -0.69 -24.47
N GLU A 209 -1.06 -1.38 -25.61
CA GLU A 209 0.14 -2.00 -26.23
C GLU A 209 1.20 -0.96 -26.65
N GLU A 210 0.83 0.31 -26.76
CA GLU A 210 1.73 1.38 -27.17
C GLU A 210 2.55 1.97 -26.02
N LEU A 211 2.14 1.71 -24.77
CA LEU A 211 2.80 2.17 -23.56
C LEU A 211 4.30 1.81 -23.55
N ALA A 212 5.14 2.76 -23.16
CA ALA A 212 6.58 2.54 -23.04
C ALA A 212 6.91 1.40 -22.07
N ALA A 213 6.17 1.26 -20.96
CA ALA A 213 6.31 0.14 -20.03
C ALA A 213 6.03 -1.22 -20.70
N VAL A 214 4.99 -1.31 -21.54
CA VAL A 214 4.61 -2.55 -22.23
C VAL A 214 5.64 -2.91 -23.29
N ARG A 215 5.97 -1.96 -24.19
CA ARG A 215 6.88 -2.18 -25.32
C ARG A 215 8.30 -2.57 -24.89
N HIS A 216 8.72 -2.14 -23.71
CA HIS A 216 10.05 -2.43 -23.17
C HIS A 216 10.03 -3.55 -22.11
N GLY A 217 8.89 -4.22 -21.87
CA GLY A 217 8.78 -5.29 -20.89
C GLY A 217 9.09 -4.84 -19.45
N ARG A 218 8.73 -3.59 -19.11
CA ARG A 218 8.98 -2.98 -17.80
C ARG A 218 7.69 -2.90 -16.98
N MET A 219 7.06 -4.05 -16.84
CA MET A 219 5.86 -4.25 -16.06
C MET A 219 6.10 -5.24 -14.94
N PHE A 220 5.61 -4.92 -13.75
CA PHE A 220 5.93 -5.69 -12.55
C PHE A 220 4.66 -5.94 -11.74
N ALA A 221 4.44 -7.19 -11.36
CA ALA A 221 3.46 -7.57 -10.35
C ALA A 221 4.14 -7.58 -8.98
N LEU A 222 3.49 -6.98 -7.99
CA LEU A 222 4.00 -6.84 -6.62
C LEU A 222 2.98 -7.37 -5.60
N ASP A 223 3.46 -7.77 -4.43
CA ASP A 223 2.63 -8.02 -3.25
C ASP A 223 2.16 -6.69 -2.63
N GLY A 224 0.99 -6.22 -3.08
CA GLY A 224 0.35 -4.99 -2.60
C GLY A 224 0.05 -5.04 -1.10
N SER A 225 -0.56 -6.13 -0.64
CA SER A 225 -1.03 -6.34 0.73
C SER A 225 0.07 -6.24 1.79
N SER A 226 1.26 -6.75 1.47
CA SER A 226 2.37 -6.81 2.42
C SER A 226 3.14 -5.49 2.55
N TYR A 227 3.37 -4.80 1.42
CA TYR A 227 4.40 -3.75 1.35
C TYR A 227 3.83 -2.36 1.03
N PHE A 228 2.62 -2.27 0.47
CA PHE A 228 2.07 -1.01 -0.03
C PHE A 228 0.77 -0.60 0.67
N SER A 229 0.00 -1.55 1.22
CA SER A 229 -1.33 -1.26 1.79
C SER A 229 -1.38 -1.12 3.31
N ARG A 230 -0.29 -1.38 4.04
CA ARG A 230 -0.27 -1.38 5.51
C ARG A 230 0.72 -0.36 6.07
N PRO A 231 0.28 0.60 6.90
CA PRO A 231 1.15 1.62 7.46
C PRO A 231 1.94 1.07 8.66
N GLY A 232 2.98 0.28 8.38
CA GLY A 232 3.83 -0.34 9.41
C GLY A 232 5.27 -0.53 8.95
N PRO A 233 6.10 -1.27 9.71
CA PRO A 233 7.54 -1.39 9.45
C PRO A 233 7.90 -1.83 8.01
N ARG A 234 7.03 -2.63 7.38
CA ARG A 234 7.25 -3.19 6.03
C ARG A 234 7.21 -2.19 4.88
N VAL A 235 6.87 -0.92 5.13
CA VAL A 235 7.00 0.12 4.10
C VAL A 235 8.46 0.37 3.71
N ILE A 236 9.43 0.06 4.58
CA ILE A 236 10.84 0.13 4.20
C ILE A 236 11.24 -1.05 3.31
N ASP A 237 10.70 -2.26 3.55
CA ASP A 237 10.85 -3.39 2.63
C ASP A 237 10.26 -3.08 1.24
N GLY A 238 9.14 -2.36 1.18
CA GLY A 238 8.55 -1.87 -0.07
C GLY A 238 9.46 -0.91 -0.84
N ILE A 239 10.18 -0.03 -0.13
CA ILE A 239 11.16 0.88 -0.73
C ILE A 239 12.38 0.12 -1.28
N GLU A 240 12.90 -0.85 -0.52
CA GLU A 240 14.02 -1.69 -0.96
C GLU A 240 13.65 -2.53 -2.19
N LEU A 241 12.45 -3.11 -2.20
CA LEU A 241 11.87 -3.83 -3.34
C LEU A 241 11.81 -2.93 -4.58
N LEU A 242 11.23 -1.74 -4.46
CA LEU A 242 11.13 -0.80 -5.58
C LEU A 242 12.52 -0.35 -6.06
N ALA A 243 13.49 -0.19 -5.17
CA ALA A 243 14.85 0.20 -5.53
C ALA A 243 15.54 -0.91 -6.36
N GLU A 244 15.30 -2.17 -6.03
CA GLU A 244 15.72 -3.33 -6.84
C GLU A 244 15.10 -3.34 -8.24
N ILE A 245 13.80 -3.01 -8.35
CA ILE A 245 13.13 -2.89 -9.66
C ILE A 245 13.71 -1.74 -10.49
N PHE A 246 14.01 -0.60 -9.86
CA PHE A 246 14.48 0.60 -10.56
C PHE A 246 15.96 0.59 -10.91
N ASP A 247 16.78 -0.15 -10.18
CA ASP A 247 18.22 -0.28 -10.39
C ASP A 247 18.72 -1.65 -9.88
N PRO A 248 18.48 -2.73 -10.64
CA PRO A 248 18.87 -4.09 -10.24
C PRO A 248 20.40 -4.32 -10.23
N GLU A 249 21.20 -3.38 -10.75
CA GLU A 249 22.66 -3.45 -10.67
C GLU A 249 23.18 -2.91 -9.33
N ALA A 250 22.56 -1.83 -8.82
CA ALA A 250 22.93 -1.24 -7.53
C ALA A 250 22.24 -1.90 -6.31
N PHE A 251 21.12 -2.57 -6.56
CA PHE A 251 20.32 -3.25 -5.55
C PHE A 251 20.15 -4.71 -5.97
N VAL A 252 20.82 -5.61 -5.25
CA VAL A 252 20.82 -7.05 -5.54
C VAL A 252 20.36 -7.79 -4.30
N ASP A 253 19.32 -8.61 -4.45
CA ASP A 253 18.73 -9.45 -3.40
C ASP A 253 18.37 -8.64 -2.12
N VAL A 254 17.89 -7.41 -2.30
CA VAL A 254 17.38 -6.57 -1.19
C VAL A 254 15.87 -6.74 -1.02
N ALA A 255 15.16 -7.12 -2.08
CA ALA A 255 13.73 -7.39 -2.02
C ALA A 255 13.46 -8.69 -1.24
N PRO A 256 12.39 -8.75 -0.42
CA PRO A 256 11.94 -10.01 0.16
C PRO A 256 11.63 -11.04 -0.94
N ALA A 257 12.04 -12.30 -0.74
CA ALA A 257 11.85 -13.33 -1.75
C ALA A 257 10.36 -13.53 -2.11
N GLY A 258 10.04 -13.57 -3.41
CA GLY A 258 8.68 -13.74 -3.89
C GLY A 258 7.77 -12.53 -3.67
N SER A 259 8.33 -11.34 -3.44
CA SER A 259 7.56 -10.10 -3.27
C SER A 259 7.19 -9.41 -4.59
N TRP A 260 7.88 -9.73 -5.69
CA TRP A 260 7.60 -9.20 -7.02
C TRP A 260 8.04 -10.15 -8.14
N THR A 261 7.52 -9.94 -9.35
CA THR A 261 7.99 -10.57 -10.59
C THR A 261 7.72 -9.65 -11.79
N PRO A 262 8.58 -9.65 -12.83
CA PRO A 262 8.19 -9.06 -14.12
C PRO A 262 6.98 -9.83 -14.68
N VAL A 263 6.14 -9.12 -15.42
CA VAL A 263 5.00 -9.68 -16.15
C VAL A 263 5.02 -9.22 -17.61
N ASP A 264 4.52 -10.06 -18.49
CA ASP A 264 4.27 -9.67 -19.87
C ASP A 264 3.09 -8.68 -19.93
N GLY A 265 3.19 -7.72 -20.86
CA GLY A 265 2.13 -6.77 -21.17
C GLY A 265 0.99 -7.41 -21.95
#